data_AF-A0A7S0BX50-F1
#
_entry.id   AF-A0A7S0BX50-F1
#
_cell.length_a   1.000
_cell.length_b   1.000
_cell.length_c   1.000
_cell.angle_alpha   90.00
_cell.angle_beta   90.00
_cell.angle_gamma   90.00
#
_symmetry.space_group_name_H-M   'P 1'
#
loop_
_entity.id
_entity.type
_entity.pdbx_description
1 polymer ?
#
loop_
_entity_poly.entity_id
_entity_poly.type
_entity_poly.pdbx_seq_one_letter_code
_entity_poly.pdbx_strand_id
1 'polypeptide(L)'
;EMLLKYGAATASAGVQDDHIAVVNSKKEKSSSNCDNPFDDILYGIPISLSKIHRLADLLSVYRQEENFSKVVVHILIDHSSQIDFVKQFFDLAKIQKNQASPLTSFSVFLKLDTGYHRAGISCDERGLELAMEILKSPFLVLKGFYSHCGQSYDVNTPNKREEIASSDVSTMMNFVRQFKKRAKNSDSSFLPSLSCSVGSTPSLFTALPHTFELQNLEIHPGNYTMYDRQQLWTGVCDDVSKVSGRVLSRVIGHYEDRNTILIDAGATALTKETTPQGGYG
;
A
#
# COMPACT_ATOMS: atom_id res chain seq x y z
N GLU A 1 -1.66 -9.01 20.04
CA GLU A 1 -2.42 -9.99 19.23
C GLU A 1 -3.36 -9.37 18.18
N MET A 2 -4.13 -8.30 18.45
CA MET A 2 -5.01 -7.70 17.41
C MET A 2 -4.25 -7.06 16.22
N LEU A 3 -3.15 -6.33 16.45
CA LEU A 3 -2.38 -5.73 15.35
C LEU A 3 -1.71 -6.76 14.43
N LEU A 4 -1.36 -7.95 14.96
CA LEU A 4 -0.85 -9.07 14.17
C LEU A 4 -1.94 -9.75 13.33
N LYS A 5 -3.22 -9.63 13.72
CA LYS A 5 -4.36 -10.10 12.91
C LYS A 5 -4.62 -9.25 11.67
N TYR A 6 -4.17 -7.98 11.68
CA TYR A 6 -4.46 -7.01 10.62
C TYR A 6 -3.20 -6.46 9.91
N GLY A 7 -2.00 -6.74 10.42
CA GLY A 7 -0.73 -6.18 9.94
C GLY A 7 0.17 -7.21 9.27
N ALA A 8 -0.23 -7.69 8.10
CA ALA A 8 0.65 -8.21 7.05
C ALA A 8 -0.23 -8.46 5.81
N ALA A 9 -0.02 -7.70 4.74
CA ALA A 9 -0.60 -8.04 3.46
C ALA A 9 0.17 -9.23 2.86
N THR A 10 -0.13 -10.44 3.31
CA THR A 10 0.10 -11.65 2.52
C THR A 10 -1.21 -11.96 1.79
N ALA A 11 -1.15 -11.97 0.46
CA ALA A 11 -2.24 -12.50 -0.35
C ALA A 11 -2.34 -14.01 -0.07
N SER A 12 -3.21 -14.40 0.86
CA SER A 12 -3.59 -15.79 1.04
C SER A 12 -5.04 -15.98 0.61
N ALA A 13 -5.24 -16.89 -0.34
CA ALA A 13 -6.54 -17.27 -0.84
C ALA A 13 -7.25 -18.14 0.20
N GLY A 14 -8.43 -17.71 0.63
CA GLY A 14 -9.43 -18.59 1.24
C GLY A 14 -9.45 -18.66 2.76
N VAL A 15 -9.73 -17.55 3.44
CA VAL A 15 -10.52 -17.52 4.68
C VAL A 15 -11.38 -16.27 4.66
N GLN A 16 -12.62 -16.37 5.13
CA GLN A 16 -13.55 -15.26 5.33
C GLN A 16 -13.11 -14.43 6.54
N ASP A 17 -11.87 -13.93 6.50
CA ASP A 17 -11.23 -13.16 7.57
C ASP A 17 -10.87 -11.74 7.09
N ASP A 18 -11.10 -10.81 8.00
CA ASP A 18 -11.15 -9.38 7.80
C ASP A 18 -9.78 -8.72 7.65
N HIS A 19 -9.12 -8.88 6.51
CA HIS A 19 -7.81 -8.26 6.32
C HIS A 19 -7.92 -6.77 5.95
N ILE A 20 -7.28 -5.90 6.74
CA ILE A 20 -6.97 -4.51 6.39
C ILE A 20 -5.55 -4.54 5.82
N ALA A 21 -5.35 -4.20 4.55
CA ALA A 21 -4.00 -4.08 4.01
C ALA A 21 -3.35 -2.84 4.62
N VAL A 22 -2.38 -3.02 5.52
CA VAL A 22 -1.66 -1.93 6.20
C VAL A 22 -0.26 -1.78 5.61
N VAL A 23 0.06 -0.58 5.16
CA VAL A 23 1.44 -0.10 4.98
C VAL A 23 1.75 0.81 6.16
N ASN A 24 2.85 0.56 6.86
CA ASN A 24 3.30 1.38 7.99
C ASN A 24 4.35 2.38 7.48
N SER A 25 4.05 3.67 7.58
CA SER A 25 4.88 4.77 7.10
C SER A 25 5.71 5.39 8.23
N LYS A 26 6.42 4.59 9.04
CA LYS A 26 7.22 5.18 10.12
C LYS A 26 8.45 5.90 9.56
N LYS A 27 8.54 7.23 9.77
CA LYS A 27 9.80 7.98 9.66
C LYS A 27 10.69 7.68 10.88
N GLU A 28 11.96 7.37 10.65
CA GLU A 28 12.94 7.21 11.73
C GLU A 28 13.15 8.52 12.51
N LYS A 29 12.57 8.62 13.71
CA LYS A 29 13.12 9.24 14.94
C LYS A 29 12.05 9.28 16.04
N SER A 30 12.28 8.60 17.17
CA SER A 30 12.87 9.20 18.38
C SER A 30 12.71 8.24 19.57
N SER A 31 13.70 8.25 20.44
CA SER A 31 13.75 7.57 21.72
C SER A 31 12.89 8.27 22.77
N SER A 32 11.67 7.81 23.02
CA SER A 32 10.97 8.14 24.28
C SER A 32 9.78 7.20 24.55
N ASN A 33 10.00 6.22 25.43
CA ASN A 33 9.10 5.56 26.39
C ASN A 33 7.56 5.39 26.19
N CYS A 34 6.95 5.69 25.04
CA CYS A 34 5.53 5.46 24.73
C CYS A 34 5.31 5.38 23.20
N ASP A 35 5.93 4.44 22.50
CA ASP A 35 5.83 4.41 21.02
C ASP A 35 5.18 3.12 20.54
N ASN A 36 3.85 3.11 20.42
CA ASN A 36 3.16 2.09 19.64
C ASN A 36 3.71 2.14 18.19
N PRO A 37 4.29 1.05 17.66
CA PRO A 37 4.91 1.08 16.34
C PRO A 37 3.91 1.28 15.19
N PHE A 38 2.60 1.31 15.46
CA PHE A 38 1.52 1.35 14.48
C PHE A 38 0.63 2.60 14.59
N ASP A 39 1.21 3.75 14.90
CA ASP A 39 0.45 5.01 15.00
C ASP A 39 0.21 5.69 13.64
N ASP A 40 0.86 5.23 12.57
CA ASP A 40 0.70 5.75 11.22
C ASP A 40 0.45 4.58 10.23
N ILE A 41 -0.79 4.46 9.78
CA ILE A 41 -1.30 3.31 9.04
C ILE A 41 -1.91 3.78 7.72
N LEU A 42 -1.43 3.27 6.60
CA LEU A 42 -2.09 3.43 5.30
C LEU A 42 -2.89 2.17 4.94
N TYR A 43 -4.19 2.35 4.70
CA TYR A 43 -5.04 1.33 4.09
C TYR A 43 -4.71 1.19 2.59
N GLY A 44 -3.91 0.19 2.24
CA GLY A 44 -3.20 0.04 0.97
C GLY A 44 -4.03 -0.31 -0.27
N ILE A 45 -5.36 -0.16 -0.23
CA ILE A 45 -6.25 -0.34 -1.39
C ILE A 45 -7.27 0.81 -1.49
N PRO A 46 -7.73 1.15 -2.72
CA PRO A 46 -8.74 2.19 -2.89
C PRO A 46 -9.99 1.91 -2.07
N ILE A 47 -10.46 2.92 -1.34
CA ILE A 47 -11.49 2.74 -0.32
C ILE A 47 -12.85 2.37 -0.96
N SER A 48 -13.59 1.49 -0.30
CA SER A 48 -14.99 1.18 -0.66
C SER A 48 -15.95 1.70 0.40
N LEU A 49 -17.22 1.88 0.02
CA LEU A 49 -18.26 2.38 0.92
C LEU A 49 -18.36 1.58 2.22
N SER A 50 -18.38 0.24 2.14
CA SER A 50 -18.47 -0.61 3.34
C SER A 50 -17.25 -0.51 4.26
N LYS A 51 -16.06 -0.25 3.68
CA LYS A 51 -14.82 -0.13 4.45
C LYS A 51 -14.69 1.23 5.14
N ILE A 52 -15.34 2.29 4.65
CA ILE A 52 -15.38 3.59 5.34
C ILE A 52 -16.05 3.45 6.71
N HIS A 53 -17.23 2.84 6.76
CA HIS A 53 -17.96 2.61 8.01
C HIS A 53 -17.11 1.80 8.99
N ARG A 54 -16.56 0.67 8.53
CA ARG A 54 -15.72 -0.20 9.36
C ARG A 54 -14.48 0.51 9.92
N LEU A 55 -13.81 1.33 9.10
CA LEU A 55 -12.64 2.10 9.55
C LEU A 55 -13.04 3.14 10.58
N ALA A 56 -14.17 3.82 10.40
CA ALA A 56 -14.67 4.78 11.39
C ALA A 56 -15.00 4.12 12.73
N ASP A 57 -15.67 2.96 12.72
CA ASP A 57 -15.98 2.19 13.93
C ASP A 57 -14.69 1.78 14.65
N LEU A 58 -13.72 1.24 13.92
CA LEU A 58 -12.43 0.83 14.47
C LEU A 58 -11.65 2.02 15.08
N LEU A 59 -11.61 3.15 14.38
CA LEU A 59 -10.99 4.38 14.90
C LEU A 59 -11.72 4.91 16.14
N SER A 60 -13.04 4.76 16.24
CA SER A 60 -13.80 5.20 17.41
C SER A 60 -13.44 4.38 18.66
N VAL A 61 -13.21 3.08 18.50
CA VAL A 61 -12.76 2.19 19.58
C VAL A 61 -11.32 2.52 19.96
N TYR A 62 -10.41 2.62 18.99
CA TYR A 62 -8.99 2.90 19.26
C TYR A 62 -8.75 4.24 19.94
N ARG A 63 -9.59 5.25 19.68
CA ARG A 63 -9.50 6.55 20.36
C ARG A 63 -9.82 6.51 21.84
N GLN A 64 -10.54 5.49 22.31
CA GLN A 64 -10.85 5.30 23.73
C GLN A 64 -9.70 4.60 24.48
N GLU A 65 -8.79 3.96 23.75
CA GLU A 65 -7.64 3.25 24.30
C GLU A 65 -6.42 4.18 24.34
N GLU A 66 -5.83 4.41 25.52
CA GLU A 66 -4.70 5.35 25.69
C GLU A 66 -3.55 5.07 24.72
N ASN A 67 -3.21 3.79 24.54
CA ASN A 67 -2.12 3.32 23.67
C ASN A 67 -2.39 3.48 22.16
N PHE A 68 -3.66 3.66 21.76
CA PHE A 68 -4.06 3.75 20.35
C PHE A 68 -4.74 5.08 20.00
N SER A 69 -4.86 5.98 20.99
CA SER A 69 -5.48 7.29 20.85
C SER A 69 -4.85 8.18 19.77
N LYS A 70 -3.59 7.92 19.42
CA LYS A 70 -2.81 8.66 18.42
C LYS A 70 -2.79 8.02 17.03
N VAL A 71 -3.40 6.84 16.86
CA VAL A 71 -3.38 6.13 15.58
C VAL A 71 -4.06 6.95 14.48
N VAL A 72 -3.32 7.19 13.40
CA VAL A 72 -3.81 7.80 12.17
C VAL A 72 -3.97 6.71 11.12
N VAL A 73 -5.16 6.65 10.52
CA VAL A 73 -5.41 5.79 9.35
C VAL A 73 -5.59 6.67 8.12
N HIS A 74 -4.73 6.45 7.14
CA HIS A 74 -4.77 7.01 5.81
C HIS A 74 -5.54 6.08 4.88
N ILE A 75 -6.32 6.63 3.95
CA ILE A 75 -7.02 5.87 2.91
C ILE A 75 -6.51 6.22 1.52
N LEU A 76 -6.66 5.29 0.58
CA LEU A 76 -6.39 5.55 -0.84
C LEU A 76 -7.67 5.94 -1.58
N ILE A 77 -7.55 6.98 -2.41
CA ILE A 77 -8.57 7.39 -3.37
C ILE A 77 -7.95 7.39 -4.77
N ASP A 78 -8.66 6.87 -5.76
CA ASP A 78 -8.34 6.91 -7.19
C ASP A 78 -9.55 7.21 -8.09
N HIS A 79 -10.73 7.43 -7.50
CA HIS A 79 -11.95 7.72 -8.24
C HIS A 79 -12.86 8.71 -7.48
N SER A 80 -13.56 9.60 -8.20
CA SER A 80 -14.41 10.64 -7.60
C SER A 80 -15.56 10.06 -6.76
N SER A 81 -16.15 8.94 -7.16
CA SER A 81 -17.21 8.27 -6.38
C SER A 81 -16.78 7.90 -4.94
N GLN A 82 -15.47 7.74 -4.68
CA GLN A 82 -14.97 7.45 -3.33
C GLN A 82 -15.05 8.68 -2.43
N ILE A 83 -14.95 9.89 -3.01
CA ILE A 83 -15.20 11.17 -2.32
C ILE A 83 -16.68 11.24 -1.93
N ASP A 84 -17.58 10.84 -2.84
CA ASP A 84 -19.01 10.76 -2.55
C ASP A 84 -19.33 9.76 -1.43
N PHE A 85 -18.65 8.60 -1.38
CA PHE A 85 -18.83 7.64 -0.30
C PHE A 85 -18.45 8.23 1.06
N VAL A 86 -17.33 8.97 1.13
CA VAL A 86 -16.89 9.63 2.37
C VAL A 86 -17.88 10.74 2.77
N LYS A 87 -18.37 11.51 1.80
CA LYS A 87 -19.39 12.54 2.05
C LYS A 87 -20.68 11.93 2.61
N GLN A 88 -21.20 10.87 1.98
CA GLN A 88 -22.39 10.16 2.43
C GLN A 88 -22.24 9.65 3.86
N PHE A 89 -21.06 9.08 4.20
CA PHE A 89 -20.76 8.67 5.56
C PHE A 89 -20.90 9.82 6.57
N PHE A 90 -20.29 10.98 6.31
CA PHE A 90 -20.37 12.14 7.21
C PHE A 90 -21.77 12.76 7.29
N ASP A 91 -22.51 12.78 6.17
CA ASP A 91 -23.88 13.31 6.15
C ASP A 91 -24.83 12.41 6.97
N LEU A 92 -24.69 11.08 6.88
CA LEU A 92 -25.44 10.13 7.72
C LEU A 92 -25.09 10.28 9.21
N ALA A 93 -23.80 10.43 9.53
CA ALA A 93 -23.34 10.64 10.91
C ALA A 93 -23.94 11.92 11.53
N LYS A 94 -24.06 13.00 10.76
CA LYS A 94 -24.71 14.26 11.22
C LYS A 94 -26.20 14.07 11.50
N ILE A 95 -26.91 13.32 10.66
CA ILE A 95 -28.36 13.07 10.82
C ILE A 95 -28.63 12.28 12.10
N GLN A 96 -27.74 11.34 12.45
CA GLN A 96 -27.96 10.42 13.57
C GLN A 96 -27.84 11.05 14.97
N LYS A 97 -27.43 12.33 15.11
CA LYS A 97 -27.43 13.23 16.32
C LYS A 97 -26.98 12.71 17.70
N ASN A 98 -26.79 11.41 17.91
CA ASN A 98 -26.46 10.74 19.18
C ASN A 98 -25.10 10.02 19.14
N GLN A 99 -24.39 10.07 18.03
CA GLN A 99 -22.99 9.66 17.96
C GLN A 99 -22.23 10.78 17.23
N ALA A 100 -21.67 11.71 18.01
CA ALA A 100 -20.62 12.57 17.49
C ALA A 100 -19.47 11.65 17.11
N SER A 101 -19.40 11.25 15.82
CA SER A 101 -18.19 10.62 15.33
C SER A 101 -17.06 11.61 15.61
N PRO A 102 -16.04 11.24 16.40
CA PRO A 102 -14.93 12.14 16.70
C PRO A 102 -14.10 12.42 15.44
N LEU A 103 -14.38 11.71 14.34
CA LEU A 103 -13.74 11.91 13.05
C LEU A 103 -14.48 13.03 12.30
N THR A 104 -13.74 14.05 11.86
CA THR A 104 -14.28 15.17 11.07
C THR A 104 -13.84 15.10 9.60
N SER A 105 -12.76 14.36 9.32
CA SER A 105 -12.23 14.13 7.99
C SER A 105 -11.39 12.85 7.94
N PHE A 106 -11.20 12.30 6.74
CA PHE A 106 -10.24 11.23 6.50
C PHE A 106 -8.92 11.77 5.94
N SER A 107 -7.83 11.17 6.38
CA SER A 107 -6.49 11.39 5.84
C SER A 107 -6.32 10.61 4.54
N VAL A 108 -5.88 11.23 3.44
CA VAL A 108 -5.94 10.62 2.09
C VAL A 108 -4.61 10.68 1.37
N PHE A 109 -4.27 9.59 0.68
CA PHE A 109 -3.33 9.60 -0.43
C PHE A 109 -4.09 9.38 -1.75
N LEU A 110 -3.78 10.20 -2.76
CA LEU A 110 -4.26 9.95 -4.12
C LEU A 110 -3.41 8.86 -4.75
N LYS A 111 -4.02 7.73 -5.10
CA LYS A 111 -3.34 6.64 -5.78
C LYS A 111 -3.22 6.96 -7.26
N LEU A 112 -2.00 6.97 -7.76
CA LEU A 112 -1.66 7.22 -9.15
C LEU A 112 -1.30 5.90 -9.85
N ASP A 113 -1.73 5.77 -11.09
CA ASP A 113 -1.20 4.77 -12.01
C ASP A 113 0.00 5.39 -12.76
N THR A 114 1.18 4.85 -12.46
CA THR A 114 2.47 5.22 -13.04
C THR A 114 2.98 4.19 -14.05
N GLY A 115 2.11 3.27 -14.51
CA GLY A 115 2.40 2.27 -15.54
C GLY A 115 2.16 0.82 -15.13
N TYR A 116 1.64 0.57 -13.92
CA TYR A 116 1.30 -0.80 -13.49
C TYR A 116 -0.09 -1.23 -13.95
N HIS A 117 -1.01 -0.29 -14.15
CA HIS A 117 -2.35 -0.53 -14.69
C HIS A 117 -3.25 -1.47 -13.86
N ARG A 118 -2.95 -1.67 -12.56
CA ARG A 118 -3.82 -2.42 -11.65
C ARG A 118 -4.93 -1.56 -11.04
N ALA A 119 -4.56 -0.38 -10.55
CA ALA A 119 -5.43 0.61 -9.91
C ALA A 119 -4.68 1.93 -9.82
N GLY A 120 -5.38 3.03 -9.53
CA GLY A 120 -4.83 4.38 -9.56
C GLY A 120 -5.36 5.21 -10.71
N ILE A 121 -5.50 6.51 -10.48
CA ILE A 121 -5.91 7.46 -11.51
C ILE A 121 -4.72 7.78 -12.42
N SER A 122 -4.99 8.07 -13.69
CA SER A 122 -3.97 8.51 -14.63
C SER A 122 -3.26 9.79 -14.18
N CYS A 123 -1.96 9.90 -14.45
CA CYS A 123 -1.14 11.07 -14.13
C CYS A 123 -1.33 12.25 -15.11
N ASP A 124 -2.51 12.36 -15.73
CA ASP A 124 -2.90 13.42 -16.67
C ASP A 124 -3.89 14.41 -16.01
N GLU A 125 -4.62 15.18 -16.82
CA GLU A 125 -5.60 16.15 -16.31
C GLU A 125 -6.66 15.50 -15.42
N ARG A 126 -7.05 14.24 -15.66
CA ARG A 126 -8.05 13.54 -14.82
C ARG A 126 -7.53 13.34 -13.40
N GLY A 127 -6.25 12.98 -13.26
CA GLY A 127 -5.61 12.89 -11.95
C GLY A 127 -5.51 14.25 -11.26
N LEU A 128 -5.18 15.31 -12.01
CA LEU A 128 -5.11 16.67 -11.47
C LEU A 128 -6.48 17.17 -11.00
N GLU A 129 -7.55 16.92 -11.76
CA GLU A 129 -8.93 17.25 -11.40
C GLU A 129 -9.34 16.55 -10.10
N LEU A 130 -9.10 15.24 -10.01
CA LEU A 130 -9.40 14.47 -8.81
C LEU A 130 -8.57 14.94 -7.59
N ALA A 131 -7.29 15.25 -7.78
CA ALA A 131 -6.45 15.80 -6.72
C ALA A 131 -7.00 17.14 -6.19
N MET A 132 -7.48 18.01 -7.10
CA MET A 132 -8.11 19.27 -6.74
C MET A 132 -9.49 19.08 -6.08
N GLU A 133 -10.24 18.05 -6.45
CA GLU A 133 -11.50 17.67 -5.80
C GLU A 133 -11.25 17.21 -4.36
N ILE A 134 -10.26 16.34 -4.13
CA ILE A 134 -9.83 15.92 -2.80
C ILE A 134 -9.43 17.14 -1.97
N LEU A 135 -8.64 18.05 -2.54
CA LEU A 135 -8.17 19.25 -1.84
C LEU A 135 -9.31 20.19 -1.41
N LYS A 136 -10.38 20.28 -2.19
CA LYS A 136 -11.55 21.12 -1.89
C LYS A 136 -12.54 20.49 -0.93
N SER A 137 -12.44 19.17 -0.70
CA SER A 137 -13.38 18.45 0.15
C SER A 137 -13.16 18.79 1.63
N PRO A 138 -14.19 19.24 2.38
CA PRO A 138 -14.05 19.47 3.81
C PRO A 138 -13.93 18.16 4.61
N PHE A 139 -14.19 17.02 3.98
CA PHE A 139 -14.19 15.70 4.58
C PHE A 139 -12.89 14.94 4.37
N LEU A 140 -11.95 15.50 3.59
CA LEU A 140 -10.69 14.85 3.22
C LEU A 140 -9.52 15.78 3.53
N VAL A 141 -8.40 15.19 3.92
CA VAL A 141 -7.13 15.88 4.08
C VAL A 141 -6.12 15.19 3.19
N LEU A 142 -5.76 15.84 2.07
CA LEU A 142 -4.73 15.33 1.17
C LEU A 142 -3.36 15.33 1.86
N LYS A 143 -2.83 14.14 2.11
CA LYS A 143 -1.48 13.93 2.67
C LYS A 143 -0.43 13.71 1.61
N GLY A 144 -0.81 13.25 0.43
CA GLY A 144 0.18 12.93 -0.57
C GLY A 144 -0.34 12.10 -1.72
N PHE A 145 0.62 11.51 -2.41
CA PHE A 145 0.41 10.67 -3.58
C PHE A 145 1.07 9.31 -3.37
N TYR A 146 0.45 8.28 -3.92
CA TYR A 146 0.88 6.90 -3.75
C TYR A 146 0.92 6.20 -5.11
N SER A 147 2.01 5.51 -5.45
CA SER A 147 2.05 4.58 -6.57
C SER A 147 2.57 3.23 -6.09
N HIS A 148 2.30 2.16 -6.84
CA HIS A 148 2.92 0.87 -6.58
C HIS A 148 3.59 0.39 -7.86
N CYS A 149 4.91 0.24 -7.80
CA CYS A 149 5.74 -0.18 -8.93
C CYS A 149 5.63 -1.70 -9.15
N GLY A 150 4.44 -2.21 -9.49
CA GLY A 150 4.17 -3.63 -9.66
C GLY A 150 4.75 -4.21 -10.96
N GLN A 151 4.95 -3.37 -11.98
CA GLN A 151 5.58 -3.74 -13.25
C GLN A 151 7.06 -4.16 -13.10
N SER A 152 7.69 -3.86 -11.96
CA SER A 152 9.05 -4.32 -11.65
C SER A 152 9.14 -5.84 -11.45
N TYR A 153 8.00 -6.51 -11.23
CA TYR A 153 7.90 -7.96 -11.14
C TYR A 153 7.94 -8.66 -12.51
N ASP A 154 7.90 -7.92 -13.62
CA ASP A 154 7.94 -8.46 -14.99
C ASP A 154 9.35 -8.41 -15.61
N VAL A 155 10.36 -7.97 -14.85
CA VAL A 155 11.75 -7.86 -15.30
C VAL A 155 12.71 -8.52 -14.32
N ASN A 156 13.81 -9.04 -14.84
CA ASN A 156 14.81 -9.78 -14.07
C ASN A 156 16.25 -9.25 -14.23
N THR A 157 16.46 -8.17 -14.97
CA THR A 157 17.78 -7.54 -15.11
C THR A 157 17.89 -6.26 -14.29
N PRO A 158 19.04 -5.98 -13.64
CA PRO A 158 19.22 -4.75 -12.85
C PRO A 158 18.86 -3.47 -13.63
N ASN A 159 19.34 -3.34 -14.88
CA ASN A 159 19.10 -2.15 -15.69
C ASN A 159 17.62 -1.91 -15.97
N LYS A 160 16.84 -2.96 -16.28
CA LYS A 160 15.40 -2.82 -16.53
C LYS A 160 14.64 -2.48 -15.25
N ARG A 161 15.05 -3.04 -14.10
CA ARG A 161 14.48 -2.68 -12.80
C ARG A 161 14.71 -1.20 -12.50
N GLU A 162 15.92 -0.71 -12.74
CA GLU A 162 16.29 0.69 -12.54
C GLU A 162 15.51 1.63 -13.47
N GLU A 163 15.35 1.27 -14.74
CA GLU A 163 14.53 2.02 -15.69
C GLU A 163 13.07 2.13 -15.22
N ILE A 164 12.49 1.01 -14.81
CA ILE A 164 11.11 0.95 -14.29
C ILE A 164 10.94 1.79 -13.02
N ALA A 165 11.85 1.65 -12.05
CA ALA A 165 11.80 2.40 -10.80
C ALA A 165 11.98 3.91 -11.04
N SER A 166 12.90 4.29 -11.93
CA SER A 166 13.13 5.68 -12.33
C SER A 166 11.93 6.27 -13.04
N SER A 167 11.24 5.49 -13.88
CA SER A 167 10.02 5.90 -14.58
C SER A 167 8.85 6.13 -13.62
N ASP A 168 8.63 5.21 -12.66
CA ASP A 168 7.60 5.32 -11.62
C ASP A 168 7.76 6.63 -10.83
N VAL A 169 8.99 6.86 -10.34
CA VAL A 169 9.37 8.07 -9.60
C VAL A 169 9.23 9.32 -10.45
N SER A 170 9.75 9.32 -11.69
CA SER A 170 9.73 10.51 -12.54
C SER A 170 8.30 10.93 -12.89
N THR A 171 7.43 9.94 -13.13
CA THR A 171 6.00 10.16 -13.40
C THR A 171 5.31 10.78 -12.18
N MET A 172 5.50 10.19 -11.00
CA MET A 172 5.01 10.73 -9.72
C MET A 172 5.46 12.18 -9.51
N MET A 173 6.75 12.45 -9.69
CA MET A 173 7.32 13.78 -9.49
C MET A 173 6.79 14.81 -10.49
N ASN A 174 6.64 14.43 -11.77
CA ASN A 174 6.06 15.30 -12.77
C ASN A 174 4.61 15.65 -12.43
N PHE A 175 3.81 14.67 -12.00
CA PHE A 175 2.44 14.89 -11.55
C PHE A 175 2.39 15.86 -10.36
N VAL A 176 3.21 15.63 -9.33
CA VAL A 176 3.29 16.51 -8.14
C VAL A 176 3.67 17.94 -8.51
N ARG A 177 4.61 18.15 -9.45
CA ARG A 177 4.97 19.49 -9.93
C ARG A 177 3.79 20.18 -10.60
N GLN A 178 3.04 19.48 -11.43
CA GLN A 178 1.84 20.02 -12.09
C GLN A 178 0.74 20.34 -11.07
N PHE A 179 0.49 19.44 -10.13
CA PHE A 179 -0.46 19.66 -9.03
C PHE A 179 -0.08 20.88 -8.19
N LYS A 180 1.19 21.00 -7.76
CA LYS A 180 1.68 22.16 -7.00
C LYS A 180 1.47 23.47 -7.76
N LYS A 181 1.71 23.49 -9.08
CA LYS A 181 1.45 24.68 -9.92
C LYS A 181 -0.03 25.06 -9.93
N ARG A 182 -0.94 24.09 -10.06
CA ARG A 182 -2.40 24.33 -10.05
C ARG A 182 -2.89 24.79 -8.67
N ALA A 183 -2.40 24.14 -7.60
CA ALA A 183 -2.80 24.41 -6.22
C ALA A 183 -2.25 25.73 -5.66
N LYS A 184 -1.17 26.29 -6.21
CA LYS A 184 -0.67 27.63 -5.84
C LYS A 184 -1.68 28.76 -6.07
N ASN A 185 -2.65 28.54 -6.95
CA ASN A 185 -3.79 29.46 -7.14
C ASN A 185 -4.84 29.33 -6.03
N SER A 186 -4.56 28.53 -4.99
CA SER A 186 -5.36 28.29 -3.79
C SER A 186 -4.46 28.42 -2.54
N ASP A 187 -5.01 28.22 -1.33
CA ASP A 187 -4.19 28.18 -0.11
C ASP A 187 -3.06 27.14 -0.26
N SER A 188 -1.81 27.57 -0.19
CA SER A 188 -0.62 26.76 -0.46
C SER A 188 0.11 26.27 0.79
N SER A 189 -0.44 26.55 1.98
CA SER A 189 0.15 26.17 3.28
C SER A 189 0.37 24.67 3.43
N PHE A 190 -0.41 23.84 2.75
CA PHE A 190 -0.32 22.37 2.81
C PHE A 190 0.80 21.77 1.93
N LEU A 191 1.28 22.50 0.91
CA LEU A 191 2.21 21.97 -0.10
C LEU A 191 3.56 21.45 0.46
N PRO A 192 4.17 22.05 1.51
CA PRO A 192 5.38 21.52 2.12
C PRO A 192 5.16 20.19 2.86
N SER A 193 3.93 19.87 3.26
CA SER A 193 3.60 18.67 4.03
C SER A 193 3.25 17.45 3.19
N LEU A 194 3.14 17.59 1.87
CA LEU A 194 2.78 16.49 0.97
C LEU A 194 3.89 15.44 0.93
N SER A 195 3.49 14.18 1.10
CA SER A 195 4.33 13.00 0.95
C SER A 195 4.14 12.33 -0.42
N CYS A 196 5.15 11.63 -0.89
CA CYS A 196 5.04 10.74 -2.05
C CYS A 196 5.53 9.36 -1.63
N SER A 197 4.68 8.36 -1.74
CA SER A 197 5.01 6.98 -1.40
C SER A 197 5.07 6.15 -2.68
N VAL A 198 6.22 5.53 -2.95
CA VAL A 198 6.48 4.75 -4.17
C VAL A 198 7.16 3.41 -3.90
N GLY A 199 7.05 2.49 -4.85
CA GLY A 199 7.91 1.33 -4.94
C GLY A 199 7.27 -0.03 -4.65
N SER A 200 8.16 -1.01 -4.68
CA SER A 200 7.92 -2.44 -4.50
C SER A 200 9.25 -3.12 -4.13
N THR A 201 9.22 -4.39 -3.74
CA THR A 201 10.46 -5.11 -3.39
C THR A 201 11.49 -5.14 -4.53
N PRO A 202 11.13 -5.43 -5.80
CA PRO A 202 12.12 -5.40 -6.88
C PRO A 202 12.63 -3.98 -7.21
N SER A 203 11.86 -2.92 -6.90
CA SER A 203 12.25 -1.53 -7.15
C SER A 203 12.99 -0.86 -5.98
N LEU A 204 13.11 -1.53 -4.82
CA LEU A 204 13.69 -0.96 -3.59
C LEU A 204 15.19 -0.65 -3.72
N PHE A 205 15.92 -1.52 -4.43
CA PHE A 205 17.38 -1.51 -4.47
C PHE A 205 17.96 -0.84 -5.72
N THR A 206 17.11 -0.22 -6.54
CA THR A 206 17.57 0.55 -7.69
C THR A 206 18.01 1.93 -7.23
N ALA A 207 19.09 2.47 -7.81
CA ALA A 207 19.56 3.81 -7.51
C ALA A 207 18.46 4.84 -7.83
N LEU A 208 17.67 5.18 -6.82
CA LEU A 208 16.70 6.26 -6.95
C LEU A 208 17.50 7.55 -7.15
N PRO A 209 17.18 8.38 -8.17
CA PRO A 209 17.99 9.55 -8.49
C PRO A 209 18.26 10.41 -7.25
N HIS A 210 19.50 10.80 -7.00
CA HIS A 210 19.89 11.71 -5.90
C HIS A 210 19.21 13.10 -5.94
N THR A 211 18.32 13.33 -6.91
CA THR A 211 17.69 14.61 -7.28
C THR A 211 16.29 14.81 -6.72
N PHE A 212 15.93 14.16 -5.60
CA PHE A 212 14.62 14.37 -5.00
C PHE A 212 14.48 15.78 -4.40
N GLU A 213 13.67 16.60 -5.06
CA GLU A 213 13.23 17.91 -4.57
C GLU A 213 12.19 17.80 -3.42
N LEU A 214 11.68 16.59 -3.13
CA LEU A 214 10.73 16.36 -2.05
C LEU A 214 11.43 15.82 -0.81
N GLN A 215 11.35 16.59 0.28
CA GLN A 215 11.82 16.16 1.60
C GLN A 215 11.00 14.99 2.18
N ASN A 216 9.88 14.62 1.56
CA ASN A 216 8.91 13.62 2.05
C ASN A 216 8.68 12.49 1.04
N LEU A 217 9.75 11.90 0.51
CA LEU A 217 9.65 10.64 -0.23
C LEU A 217 9.66 9.45 0.74
N GLU A 218 8.71 8.54 0.58
CA GLU A 218 8.59 7.27 1.28
C GLU A 218 8.73 6.13 0.28
N ILE A 219 9.39 5.04 0.71
CA ILE A 219 9.46 3.79 -0.07
C ILE A 219 8.77 2.70 0.74
N HIS A 220 7.86 1.95 0.11
CA HIS A 220 6.97 1.01 0.80
C HIS A 220 7.04 -0.43 0.23
N PRO A 221 8.20 -1.11 0.29
CA PRO A 221 8.33 -2.52 -0.05
C PRO A 221 7.68 -3.40 1.04
N GLY A 222 7.36 -4.66 0.71
CA GLY A 222 6.75 -5.59 1.67
C GLY A 222 7.38 -6.98 1.68
N ASN A 223 7.48 -7.59 0.50
CA ASN A 223 7.94 -8.97 0.33
C ASN A 223 9.39 -9.20 0.78
N TYR A 224 10.24 -8.17 0.73
CA TYR A 224 11.67 -8.24 1.08
C TYR A 224 11.97 -8.80 2.49
N THR A 225 10.99 -8.78 3.39
CA THR A 225 11.08 -9.37 4.73
C THR A 225 11.19 -10.89 4.71
N MET A 226 10.64 -11.54 3.69
CA MET A 226 10.72 -12.99 3.52
C MET A 226 11.38 -13.44 2.24
N TYR A 227 11.33 -12.63 1.19
CA TYR A 227 11.60 -13.05 -0.19
C TYR A 227 10.80 -14.31 -0.58
N ASP A 228 10.92 -14.70 -1.84
CA ASP A 228 10.30 -15.91 -2.39
C ASP A 228 10.96 -16.27 -3.72
N ARG A 229 10.40 -17.26 -4.41
CA ARG A 229 10.87 -17.68 -5.75
C ARG A 229 10.68 -16.60 -6.80
N GLN A 230 9.68 -15.73 -6.67
CA GLN A 230 9.51 -14.57 -7.55
C GLN A 230 10.67 -13.59 -7.36
N GLN A 231 11.14 -13.33 -6.14
CA GLN A 231 12.28 -12.43 -5.91
C GLN A 231 13.63 -13.00 -6.33
N LEU A 232 13.78 -14.33 -6.29
CA LEU A 232 14.91 -15.00 -6.95
C LEU A 232 14.85 -14.79 -8.46
N TRP A 233 13.66 -14.83 -9.06
CA TRP A 233 13.49 -14.55 -10.49
C TRP A 233 13.84 -13.12 -10.84
N THR A 234 13.25 -12.16 -10.11
CA THR A 234 13.47 -10.74 -10.35
C THR A 234 14.92 -10.37 -10.12
N GLY A 235 15.73 -11.22 -9.47
CA GLY A 235 17.16 -11.02 -9.24
C GLY A 235 17.46 -10.00 -8.15
N VAL A 236 16.48 -9.67 -7.31
CA VAL A 236 16.68 -8.85 -6.11
C VAL A 236 17.09 -9.70 -4.91
N CYS A 237 16.68 -10.97 -4.91
CA CYS A 237 17.22 -12.02 -4.05
C CYS A 237 18.25 -12.79 -4.88
N ASP A 238 19.52 -12.67 -4.53
CA ASP A 238 20.66 -13.30 -5.21
C ASP A 238 20.92 -14.75 -4.74
N ASP A 239 20.42 -15.12 -3.56
CA ASP A 239 20.63 -16.43 -2.95
C ASP A 239 19.34 -16.97 -2.32
N VAL A 240 19.00 -18.22 -2.64
CA VAL A 240 17.87 -18.95 -2.04
C VAL A 240 17.95 -19.05 -0.51
N SER A 241 19.16 -18.98 0.06
CA SER A 241 19.37 -18.96 1.50
C SER A 241 18.75 -17.74 2.19
N LYS A 242 18.53 -16.63 1.45
CA LYS A 242 17.90 -15.40 1.95
C LYS A 242 16.38 -15.46 1.94
N VAL A 243 15.78 -16.41 1.23
CA VAL A 243 14.34 -16.67 1.34
C VAL A 243 14.08 -17.25 2.73
N SER A 244 13.20 -16.65 3.53
CA SER A 244 12.93 -17.12 4.90
C SER A 244 11.66 -17.96 5.02
N GLY A 245 10.69 -17.81 4.10
CA GLY A 245 9.47 -18.60 4.07
C GLY A 245 9.70 -20.03 3.53
N ARG A 246 9.25 -21.06 4.24
CA ARG A 246 9.28 -22.46 3.80
C ARG A 246 8.01 -23.20 4.19
N VAL A 247 7.57 -24.12 3.33
CA VAL A 247 6.50 -25.08 3.63
C VAL A 247 7.13 -26.44 3.89
N LEU A 248 7.01 -26.92 5.13
CA LEU A 248 7.46 -28.27 5.48
C LEU A 248 6.49 -29.29 4.88
N SER A 249 7.02 -30.30 4.21
CA SER A 249 6.23 -31.37 3.60
C SER A 249 6.96 -32.71 3.69
N ARG A 250 6.20 -33.80 3.65
CA ARG A 250 6.70 -35.18 3.62
C ARG A 250 6.39 -35.85 2.29
N VAL A 251 7.31 -36.69 1.84
CA VAL A 251 7.02 -37.66 0.78
C VAL A 251 6.09 -38.73 1.35
N ILE A 252 4.94 -38.90 0.72
CA ILE A 252 3.87 -39.84 1.11
C ILE A 252 3.61 -40.92 0.06
N GLY A 253 4.31 -40.89 -1.08
CA GLY A 253 4.22 -41.92 -2.10
C GLY A 253 5.30 -41.80 -3.16
N HIS A 254 5.70 -42.95 -3.70
CA HIS A 254 6.61 -43.08 -4.84
C HIS A 254 5.88 -43.81 -5.97
N TYR A 255 5.91 -43.25 -7.17
CA TYR A 255 5.27 -43.81 -8.37
C TYR A 255 6.32 -43.94 -9.47
N GLU A 256 7.00 -45.09 -9.50
CA GLU A 256 8.15 -45.36 -10.39
C GLU A 256 7.76 -45.37 -11.87
N ASP A 257 6.58 -45.90 -12.18
CA ASP A 257 5.98 -45.95 -13.53
C ASP A 257 5.89 -44.57 -14.19
N ARG A 258 5.72 -43.52 -13.37
CA ARG A 258 5.62 -42.12 -13.81
C ARG A 258 6.85 -41.29 -13.44
N ASN A 259 7.83 -41.86 -12.77
CA ASN A 259 8.98 -41.16 -12.19
C ASN A 259 8.56 -39.92 -11.35
N THR A 260 7.57 -40.09 -10.47
CA THR A 260 7.05 -39.00 -9.62
C THR A 260 7.01 -39.39 -8.15
N ILE A 261 7.17 -38.38 -7.30
CA ILE A 261 6.88 -38.46 -5.87
C ILE A 261 5.59 -37.72 -5.57
N LEU A 262 4.85 -38.18 -4.57
CA LEU A 262 3.72 -37.46 -4.00
C LEU A 262 4.13 -36.91 -2.64
N ILE A 263 3.87 -35.63 -2.42
CA ILE A 263 4.09 -34.94 -1.16
C ILE A 263 2.76 -34.53 -0.53
N ASP A 264 2.75 -34.33 0.79
CA ASP A 264 1.56 -33.89 1.54
C ASP A 264 1.30 -32.36 1.46
N ALA A 265 2.00 -31.63 0.58
CA ALA A 265 1.78 -30.22 0.29
C ALA A 265 1.18 -30.02 -1.12
N GLY A 266 -0.13 -29.83 -1.18
CA GLY A 266 -0.85 -29.47 -2.40
C GLY A 266 -1.07 -27.96 -2.55
N ALA A 267 -1.95 -27.56 -3.46
CA ALA A 267 -2.29 -26.16 -3.73
C ALA A 267 -2.88 -25.40 -2.52
N THR A 268 -3.39 -26.11 -1.51
CA THR A 268 -3.84 -25.51 -0.25
C THR A 268 -2.67 -25.05 0.63
N ALA A 269 -1.51 -25.70 0.53
CA ALA A 269 -0.30 -25.34 1.26
C ALA A 269 0.63 -24.42 0.44
N LEU A 270 0.72 -24.64 -0.88
CA LEU A 270 1.65 -23.93 -1.78
C LEU A 270 0.99 -22.85 -2.63
N THR A 271 -0.34 -22.69 -2.56
CA THR A 271 -1.15 -21.88 -3.49
C THR A 271 -1.13 -22.42 -4.94
N LYS A 272 -1.74 -21.67 -5.87
CA LYS A 272 -1.66 -21.90 -7.32
C LYS A 272 -0.89 -20.79 -8.04
N GLU A 273 -0.17 -19.96 -7.30
CA GLU A 273 0.61 -18.89 -7.88
C GLU A 273 1.79 -19.47 -8.65
N THR A 274 1.92 -19.06 -9.90
CA THR A 274 2.99 -19.51 -10.80
C THR A 274 4.12 -18.51 -10.77
N THR A 275 5.36 -18.99 -10.82
CA THR A 275 6.52 -18.12 -11.05
C THR A 275 7.03 -18.27 -12.48
N PRO A 276 7.74 -17.27 -13.03
CA PRO A 276 8.32 -17.35 -14.37
C PRO A 276 9.31 -18.51 -14.57
N GLN A 277 9.87 -19.08 -13.49
CA GLN A 277 10.71 -20.29 -13.56
C GLN A 277 9.88 -21.59 -13.63
N GLY A 278 8.55 -21.52 -13.60
CA GLY A 278 7.64 -22.66 -13.61
C GLY A 278 7.33 -23.23 -12.22
N GLY A 279 6.33 -24.11 -12.18
CA GLY A 279 5.80 -24.70 -10.94
C GLY A 279 4.82 -23.80 -10.19
N TYR A 280 4.43 -24.24 -8.99
CA TYR A 280 3.52 -23.52 -8.10
C TYR A 280 4.19 -23.24 -6.76
N GLY A 281 3.85 -22.11 -6.15
CA GLY A 281 4.43 -21.64 -4.88
C GLY A 281 5.71 -20.87 -5.06
#